data_AF-A0A2S5UZL2-F1
#
_entry.id   AF-A0A2S5UZL2-F1
#
_cell.length_a   1.000
_cell.length_b   1.000
_cell.length_c   1.000
_cell.angle_alpha   90.00
_cell.angle_beta   90.00
_cell.angle_gamma   90.00
#
_symmetry.space_group_name_H-M   'P 1'
#
loop_
_entity.id
_entity.type
_entity.pdbx_description
1 polymer ?
#
loop_
_entity_poly.entity_id
_entity_poly.type
_entity_poly.pdbx_seq_one_letter_code
_entity_poly.pdbx_strand_id
1 'polypeptide(L)' 'MSISSLADASEAVVSAEASYRASVRERDLAVVSAVANGLSYREAAKQAGIGLTRVAQLVKAARRPRHPNKKEETS' A
#
# COMPACT_ATOMS: atom_id res chain seq x y z
N MET A 1 -27.42 24.86 13.72
CA MET A 1 -26.19 24.05 13.69
C MET A 1 -25.71 24.01 12.25
N SER A 2 -24.58 24.65 11.95
CA SER A 2 -24.16 24.97 10.57
C SER A 2 -23.55 23.77 9.86
N ILE A 3 -24.14 23.41 8.72
CA ILE A 3 -23.64 22.45 7.71
C ILE A 3 -22.17 22.68 7.29
N SER A 4 -21.65 23.90 7.45
CA SER A 4 -20.25 24.26 7.14
C SER A 4 -19.23 23.52 8.02
N SER A 5 -19.56 23.21 9.28
CA SER A 5 -18.63 22.49 10.17
C SER A 5 -18.52 21.00 9.83
N LEU A 6 -19.55 20.42 9.19
CA LEU A 6 -19.57 19.01 8.81
C LEU A 6 -18.77 18.78 7.51
N ALA A 7 -18.82 19.74 6.58
CA ALA A 7 -18.04 19.69 5.35
C ALA A 7 -16.52 19.76 5.62
N ASP A 8 -16.10 20.68 6.49
CA ASP A 8 -14.68 20.84 6.90
C ASP A 8 -14.11 19.58 7.58
N ALA A 9 -14.89 18.97 8.48
CA ALA A 9 -14.52 17.71 9.11
C ALA A 9 -14.43 16.56 8.10
N SER A 10 -15.32 16.52 7.11
CA SER A 10 -15.27 15.51 6.05
C SER A 10 -14.02 15.66 5.18
N GLU A 11 -13.63 16.88 4.81
CA GLU A 11 -12.42 17.12 4.03
C GLU A 11 -11.15 16.76 4.81
N ALA A 12 -11.09 17.09 6.10
CA ALA A 12 -9.97 16.72 6.98
C ALA A 12 -9.78 15.20 7.08
N VAL A 13 -10.88 14.44 7.22
CA VAL A 13 -10.82 12.96 7.27
C VAL A 13 -10.36 12.38 5.93
N VAL A 14 -10.87 12.89 4.80
CA VAL A 14 -10.44 12.45 3.46
C VAL A 14 -8.95 12.70 3.25
N SER A 15 -8.47 13.87 3.65
CA SER A 15 -7.05 14.23 3.60
C SER A 15 -6.20 13.29 4.45
N ALA A 16 -6.59 13.05 5.71
CA ALA A 16 -5.89 12.15 6.61
C ALA A 16 -5.86 10.71 6.08
N GLU A 17 -6.95 10.26 5.45
CA GLU A 17 -7.03 8.92 4.85
C GLU A 17 -6.10 8.81 3.63
N ALA A 18 -5.99 9.85 2.80
CA ALA A 18 -5.04 9.90 1.70
C ALA A 18 -3.59 9.82 2.20
N SER A 19 -3.23 10.60 3.23
CA SER A 19 -1.91 10.55 3.85
C SER A 19 -1.61 9.18 4.47
N TYR A 20 -2.59 8.58 5.14
CA TYR A 20 -2.44 7.24 5.70
C TYR A 20 -2.19 6.21 4.59
N ARG A 21 -2.99 6.21 3.52
CA ARG A 21 -2.80 5.30 2.37
C ARG A 21 -1.43 5.49 1.71
N ALA A 22 -0.95 6.72 1.58
CA ALA A 22 0.39 7.02 1.06
C ALA A 22 1.47 6.40 1.94
N SER A 23 1.40 6.60 3.26
CA SER A 23 2.38 6.04 4.21
C SER A 23 2.41 4.50 4.21
N VAL A 24 1.26 3.85 4.06
CA VAL A 24 1.17 2.39 3.94
C VAL A 24 1.85 1.93 2.65
N ARG A 25 1.64 2.65 1.54
CA ARG A 25 2.24 2.32 0.25
C ARG A 25 3.76 2.48 0.26
N GLU A 26 4.28 3.54 0.87
CA GLU A 26 5.72 3.74 1.03
C GLU A 26 6.35 2.61 1.84
N ARG A 27 5.71 2.20 2.94
CA ARG A 27 6.16 1.08 3.77
C ARG A 27 6.15 -0.24 2.99
N ASP A 28 5.08 -0.52 2.25
CA ASP A 28 4.95 -1.73 1.44
C ASP A 28 6.06 -1.79 0.37
N LEU A 29 6.40 -0.67 -0.26
CA LEU A 29 7.51 -0.56 -1.21
C LEU A 29 8.87 -0.75 -0.54
N ALA A 30 9.09 -0.17 0.64
CA ALA A 30 10.33 -0.34 1.40
C ALA A 30 10.55 -1.82 1.77
N VAL A 31 9.50 -2.55 2.17
CA VAL A 31 9.54 -3.99 2.46
C VAL A 31 9.95 -4.79 1.23
N VAL A 32 9.32 -4.53 0.08
CA VAL A 32 9.63 -5.23 -1.18
C VAL A 32 11.08 -4.96 -1.59
N SER A 33 11.52 -3.71 -1.50
CA SER A 33 12.91 -3.31 -1.79
C SER A 33 13.90 -4.00 -0.86
N ALA A 34 13.65 -4.01 0.45
CA ALA A 34 14.52 -4.66 1.42
C ALA A 34 14.69 -6.16 1.11
N VAL A 35 13.58 -6.86 0.84
CA VAL A 35 13.62 -8.28 0.47
C VAL A 35 14.36 -8.49 -0.86
N ALA A 36 14.18 -7.59 -1.84
CA ALA A 36 14.91 -7.67 -3.11
C ALA A 36 16.43 -7.48 -2.93
N ASN A 37 16.85 -6.69 -1.94
CA ASN A 37 18.25 -6.48 -1.57
C ASN A 37 18.83 -7.60 -0.67
N GLY A 38 18.10 -8.70 -0.48
CA GLY A 38 18.59 -9.87 0.26
C GLY A 38 18.21 -9.89 1.74
N LEU A 39 17.41 -8.93 2.23
CA LEU A 39 16.91 -8.97 3.60
C LEU A 39 15.95 -10.17 3.77
N SER A 40 16.05 -10.86 4.91
CA SER A 40 15.14 -11.98 5.19
C SER A 40 13.71 -11.48 5.43
N TYR A 41 12.71 -12.34 5.18
CA TYR A 41 11.30 -11.97 5.35
C TYR A 41 10.99 -11.60 6.81
N ARG A 42 11.69 -12.24 7.75
CA ARG A 42 11.54 -11.99 9.20
C ARG A 42 12.09 -10.64 9.62
N GLU A 43 13.22 -10.24 9.06
CA GLU A 43 13.80 -8.92 9.33
C GLU A 43 12.99 -7.82 8.69
N ALA A 44 12.53 -8.02 7.44
CA ALA A 44 11.66 -7.06 6.76
C ALA A 44 10.34 -6.87 7.52
N ALA A 45 9.74 -7.96 8.02
CA ALA A 45 8.55 -7.91 8.87
C ALA A 45 8.79 -7.11 10.17
N LYS A 46 9.93 -7.35 10.83
CA LYS A 46 10.30 -6.65 12.07
C LYS A 46 10.55 -5.15 11.83
N GLN A 47 11.25 -4.79 10.77
CA GLN A 47 11.54 -3.39 10.44
C GLN A 47 10.26 -2.60 10.10
N ALA A 48 9.33 -3.21 9.36
CA ALA A 48 8.09 -2.57 8.95
C ALA A 48 6.94 -2.71 9.96
N GLY A 49 7.10 -3.51 11.03
CA GLY A 49 6.03 -3.76 12.01
C GLY A 49 4.81 -4.46 11.40
N ILE A 50 5.02 -5.37 10.43
CA ILE A 50 3.95 -6.11 9.75
C ILE A 50 4.15 -7.62 9.89
N GLY A 51 3.08 -8.39 9.71
CA GLY A 51 3.14 -9.84 9.76
C GLY A 51 3.91 -10.47 8.59
N LEU A 52 4.56 -11.61 8.83
CA LEU A 52 5.27 -12.39 7.81
C LEU A 52 4.41 -12.72 6.58
N THR A 53 3.14 -13.07 6.79
CA THR A 53 2.18 -13.34 5.72
C THR A 53 2.00 -12.14 4.81
N ARG A 54 1.96 -10.93 5.39
CA ARG A 54 1.82 -9.69 4.62
C ARG A 54 3.07 -9.43 3.78
N VAL A 55 4.27 -9.63 4.33
CA VAL A 55 5.54 -9.53 3.58
C VAL A 55 5.51 -10.48 2.38
N ALA A 56 5.16 -11.75 2.58
CA ALA A 56 5.09 -12.74 1.50
C ALA A 56 4.08 -12.34 0.41
N GLN A 57 2.92 -11.81 0.79
CA GLN A 57 1.93 -11.30 -0.16
C GLN A 57 2.45 -10.11 -0.97
N LEU A 58 3.14 -9.16 -0.33
CA LEU A 58 3.71 -7.99 -0.99
C LEU A 58 4.77 -8.39 -2.02
N VAL A 59 5.70 -9.26 -1.63
CA VAL A 59 6.74 -9.77 -2.53
C VAL A 59 6.13 -10.56 -3.69
N LYS A 60 5.11 -11.38 -3.43
CA LYS A 60 4.37 -12.11 -4.47
C LYS A 60 3.63 -11.15 -5.42
N ALA A 61 3.02 -10.09 -4.90
CA ALA A 61 2.35 -9.08 -5.70
C ALA A 61 3.33 -8.29 -6.57
N ALA A 62 4.51 -7.95 -6.04
CA ALA A 62 5.57 -7.27 -6.78
C ALA A 62 6.20 -8.14 -7.88
N ARG A 63 6.27 -9.47 -7.66
CA ARG A 63 6.78 -10.43 -8.65
C ARG A 63 5.77 -10.80 -9.73
N ARG A 64 4.47 -10.57 -9.50
CA ARG A 64 3.47 -10.79 -10.55
C ARG A 64 3.66 -9.70 -11.60
N PRO A 65 3.96 -10.04 -12.86
CA PRO A 65 3.84 -9.05 -13.92
C PRO A 65 2.42 -8.49 -13.82
N ARG A 66 2.28 -7.17 -13.80
CA ARG A 66 0.99 -6.54 -14.03
C ARG A 66 0.53 -7.09 -15.37
N HIS A 67 -0.34 -8.08 -15.37
CA HIS A 67 -0.97 -8.52 -16.60
C HIS A 67 -1.60 -7.24 -17.16
N PRO A 68 -1.15 -6.73 -18.32
CA PRO A 68 -1.90 -5.68 -18.96
C PRO A 68 -3.30 -6.26 -19.10
N ASN A 69 -4.28 -5.55 -18.57
CA ASN A 69 -5.67 -5.91 -18.73
C ASN A 69 -5.87 -5.91 -20.25
N LYS A 70 -5.79 -7.09 -20.90
CA LYS A 70 -6.20 -7.29 -22.27
C LYS A 70 -7.71 -7.13 -22.27
N LYS A 71 -8.18 -5.89 -22.13
CA LYS A 71 -9.36 -5.45 -22.85
C LYS A 71 -8.87 -5.19 -24.28
N GLU A 72 -8.51 -6.28 -24.96
CA GLU A 72 -8.60 -6.30 -26.42
C GLU A 72 -10.09 -6.10 -26.71
N GLU A 73 -10.44 -4.84 -26.96
CA GLU A 73 -11.11 -4.45 -28.19
C GLU A 73 -11.67 -5.64 -28.95
N THR A 74 -12.92 -6.00 -28.65
CA THR A 74 -13.72 -6.87 -29.49
C THR A 74 -14.99 -6.14 -29.84
N SER A 75 -14.99 -5.69 -31.10
CA SER A 75 -16.13 -5.35 -31.96
C SER A 75 -16.75 -3.96 -31.83
#